data_AF-A0A7C4VY98-F1
#
_entry.id   AF-A0A7C4VY98-F1
#
_cell.length_a   1.000
_cell.length_b   1.000
_cell.length_c   1.000
_cell.angle_alpha   90.00
_cell.angle_beta   90.00
_cell.angle_gamma   90.00
#
_symmetry.space_group_name_H-M   'P 1'
#
loop_
_entity.id
_entity.type
_entity.pdbx_description
1 polymer ?
#
loop_
_entity_poly.entity_id
_entity_poly.type
_entity_poly.pdbx_seq_one_letter_code
_entity_poly.pdbx_strand_id
1 'polypeptide(L)'
;MKEQINNNEEIRKIQFTGKSTYIVSLPKKWVTSLGLKAGSPIMITQKNNSLILTPKEMVKPAVQPLEVILTISSKDDPDTITRAIISLYLVGYNFIILRVKEKHIGAMQRSIIKELVRKKLIGTEIISESSNEIKLQTLVSYPKLSV
;
A
#
# COMPACT_ATOMS: atom_id res chain seq x y z
N MET A 1 -9.11 -40.73 -3.23
CA MET A 1 -8.35 -39.70 -3.97
C MET A 1 -7.14 -39.35 -3.10
N LYS A 2 -5.93 -39.80 -3.46
CA LYS A 2 -4.72 -39.57 -2.64
C LYS A 2 -4.23 -38.14 -2.91
N GLU A 3 -4.21 -37.30 -1.88
CA GLU A 3 -3.51 -36.02 -1.92
C GLU A 3 -2.01 -36.30 -2.09
N GLN A 4 -1.46 -35.85 -3.22
CA GLN A 4 -0.04 -35.88 -3.48
C GLN A 4 0.60 -34.73 -2.69
N ILE A 5 1.14 -35.04 -1.51
CA ILE A 5 2.00 -34.12 -0.77
C ILE A 5 3.33 -34.02 -1.53
N ASN A 6 3.52 -32.96 -2.32
CA ASN A 6 4.84 -32.61 -2.84
C ASN A 6 5.66 -32.02 -1.68
N ASN A 7 6.36 -32.85 -0.93
CA ASN A 7 7.32 -32.39 0.07
C ASN A 7 8.55 -31.79 -0.63
N ASN A 8 8.51 -30.48 -0.88
CA ASN A 8 9.64 -29.67 -1.35
C ASN A 8 10.57 -29.26 -0.18
N GLU A 9 10.83 -30.17 0.75
CA GLU A 9 11.70 -29.90 1.90
C GLU A 9 13.13 -30.31 1.57
N GLU A 10 14.07 -29.38 1.64
CA GLU A 10 15.49 -29.64 1.46
C GLU A 10 16.27 -29.12 2.68
N ILE A 11 17.13 -29.96 3.26
CA ILE A 11 18.01 -29.55 4.37
C ILE A 11 19.33 -29.03 3.81
N ARG A 12 19.70 -27.81 4.19
CA ARG A 12 20.98 -27.18 3.86
C ARG A 12 21.71 -26.85 5.16
N LYS A 13 23.04 -27.04 5.16
CA LYS A 13 23.89 -26.60 6.26
C LYS A 13 24.18 -25.12 6.11
N ILE A 14 24.16 -24.40 7.22
CA ILE A 14 24.76 -23.06 7.27
C ILE A 14 26.27 -23.19 7.12
N GLN A 15 26.87 -22.25 6.40
CA GLN A 15 28.32 -22.15 6.24
C GLN A 15 28.75 -20.81 6.81
N PHE A 16 29.88 -20.78 7.50
CA PHE A 16 30.46 -19.55 7.99
C PHE A 16 31.42 -18.98 6.96
N THR A 17 31.31 -17.69 6.66
CA THR A 17 32.15 -17.00 5.67
C THR A 17 32.54 -15.61 6.14
N GLY A 18 33.78 -15.21 5.85
CA GLY A 18 34.36 -13.99 6.38
C GLY A 18 34.57 -14.06 7.89
N LYS A 19 34.22 -12.99 8.60
CA LYS A 19 34.39 -12.89 10.07
C LYS A 19 33.08 -12.92 10.87
N SER A 20 31.93 -12.67 10.24
CA SER A 20 30.66 -12.46 10.95
C SER A 20 29.42 -12.87 10.16
N THR A 21 29.58 -13.55 9.02
CA THR A 21 28.46 -13.84 8.12
C THR A 21 28.26 -15.34 7.99
N TYR A 22 27.00 -15.77 8.10
CA TYR A 22 26.58 -17.11 7.75
C TYR A 22 25.87 -17.09 6.40
N ILE A 23 26.07 -18.12 5.60
CA ILE A 23 25.41 -18.31 4.31
C ILE A 23 24.70 -19.65 4.28
N VAL A 24 23.61 -19.71 3.53
CA VAL A 24 22.90 -20.95 3.20
C VAL A 24 22.66 -20.98 1.70
N SER A 25 22.86 -22.13 1.07
CA SER A 25 22.63 -22.27 -0.36
C SER A 25 21.14 -22.32 -0.67
N LEU A 26 20.72 -21.54 -1.66
CA LEU A 26 19.33 -21.54 -2.13
C LEU A 26 19.09 -22.72 -3.09
N PRO A 27 17.89 -23.34 -3.08
CA PRO A 27 17.56 -24.40 -4.04
C PRO A 27 17.67 -23.90 -5.49
N LYS A 28 18.49 -24.58 -6.30
CA LYS A 28 18.74 -24.17 -7.69
C LYS A 28 17.44 -24.01 -8.50
N LYS A 29 16.51 -24.95 -8.35
CA LYS A 29 15.20 -24.93 -9.03
C LYS A 29 14.41 -23.67 -8.68
N TRP A 30 14.38 -23.28 -7.41
CA TRP A 30 13.70 -22.08 -6.93
C TRP A 30 14.32 -20.82 -7.57
N VAL A 31 15.65 -20.70 -7.50
CA VAL A 31 16.41 -19.58 -8.09
C VAL A 31 16.10 -19.43 -9.58
N THR A 32 16.20 -20.52 -10.35
CA THR A 32 15.95 -20.48 -11.80
C THR A 32 14.47 -20.25 -12.14
N SER A 33 13.54 -20.79 -11.36
CA SER A 33 12.10 -20.62 -11.60
C SER A 33 11.63 -19.17 -11.47
N LEU A 34 12.35 -18.38 -10.68
CA LEU A 34 12.10 -16.96 -10.47
C LEU A 34 12.96 -16.05 -11.37
N GLY A 35 13.73 -16.63 -12.30
CA GLY A 35 14.63 -15.89 -13.19
C GLY A 35 15.80 -15.20 -12.48
N LEU A 36 16.12 -15.61 -11.25
CA LEU A 36 17.19 -15.02 -10.46
C LEU A 36 18.56 -15.51 -10.93
N LYS A 37 19.57 -14.66 -10.77
CA LYS A 37 20.98 -14.94 -11.09
C LYS A 37 21.89 -14.55 -9.92
N ALA A 38 23.17 -14.92 -10.02
CA ALA A 38 24.16 -14.45 -9.07
C ALA A 38 24.15 -12.92 -9.02
N GLY A 39 24.07 -12.36 -7.80
CA GLY A 39 23.94 -10.92 -7.57
C GLY A 39 22.51 -10.38 -7.58
N SER A 40 21.48 -11.18 -7.90
CA SER A 40 20.08 -10.75 -7.77
C SER A 40 19.77 -10.34 -6.32
N PRO A 41 19.16 -9.17 -6.09
CA PRO A 41 18.86 -8.72 -4.74
C PRO A 41 17.69 -9.49 -4.12
N ILE A 42 17.90 -10.00 -2.90
CA ILE A 42 16.88 -10.69 -2.11
C ILE A 42 16.64 -9.89 -0.83
N MET A 43 15.37 -9.64 -0.52
CA MET A 43 14.95 -9.15 0.79
C MET A 43 14.84 -10.31 1.76
N ILE A 44 15.43 -10.15 2.95
CA ILE A 44 15.35 -11.09 4.05
C ILE A 44 14.48 -10.46 5.14
N THR A 45 13.37 -11.09 5.49
CA THR A 45 12.50 -10.64 6.58
C THR A 45 12.43 -11.70 7.65
N GLN A 46 12.62 -11.31 8.91
CA GLN A 46 12.46 -12.23 10.04
C GLN A 46 11.01 -12.24 10.51
N LYS A 47 10.45 -13.44 10.66
CA LYS A 47 9.14 -13.67 11.29
C LYS A 47 9.29 -14.82 12.30
N ASN A 48 9.24 -14.50 13.58
CA ASN A 48 9.50 -15.44 14.68
C ASN A 48 10.86 -16.13 14.51
N ASN A 49 10.87 -17.46 14.40
CA ASN A 49 12.05 -18.31 14.21
C ASN A 49 12.37 -18.59 12.73
N SER A 50 11.72 -17.88 11.79
CA SER A 50 11.87 -18.10 10.36
C SER A 50 12.43 -16.87 9.66
N LEU A 51 13.26 -17.12 8.65
CA LEU A 51 13.65 -16.12 7.65
C LEU A 51 12.84 -16.34 6.37
N ILE A 52 12.21 -15.29 5.90
CA ILE A 52 11.47 -15.27 4.64
C ILE A 52 12.34 -14.55 3.60
N LEU A 53 12.58 -15.22 2.49
CA LEU A 53 13.38 -14.72 1.38
C LEU A 53 12.45 -14.33 0.23
N THR A 54 12.49 -13.07 -0.16
CA THR A 54 11.64 -12.53 -1.24
C THR A 54 12.52 -11.80 -2.26
N PRO A 55 12.42 -12.10 -3.57
CA PRO A 55 13.08 -11.27 -4.59
C PRO A 55 12.71 -9.81 -4.43
N LYS A 56 13.70 -8.91 -4.39
CA LYS A 56 13.45 -7.48 -4.10
C LYS A 56 12.43 -6.85 -5.06
N GLU A 57 12.44 -7.26 -6.32
CA GLU A 57 11.50 -6.81 -7.35
C GLU A 57 10.05 -7.26 -7.10
N MET A 58 9.88 -8.37 -6.38
CA MET A 58 8.57 -8.92 -5.99
C MET A 58 8.09 -8.39 -4.64
N VAL A 59 8.93 -7.64 -3.92
CA VAL A 59 8.51 -6.93 -2.73
C VAL A 59 7.59 -5.80 -3.17
N LYS A 60 6.28 -6.08 -3.14
CA LYS A 60 5.30 -4.99 -3.09
C LYS A 60 5.63 -4.14 -1.86
N PRO A 61 5.57 -2.80 -1.92
CA PRO A 61 5.66 -1.96 -0.74
C PRO A 61 4.82 -2.56 0.38
N ALA A 62 5.37 -2.62 1.60
CA ALA A 62 4.79 -3.36 2.73
C ALA A 62 3.33 -2.96 3.07
N VAL A 63 2.85 -1.86 2.50
CA VAL A 63 1.45 -1.50 2.41
C VAL A 63 1.25 -0.96 0.99
N GLN A 64 0.48 -1.65 0.15
CA GLN A 64 -0.05 -0.96 -1.04
C GLN A 64 -0.85 0.23 -0.53
N PRO A 65 -0.61 1.45 -1.02
CA PRO A 65 -1.32 2.62 -0.53
C PRO A 65 -2.82 2.34 -0.63
N LEU A 66 -3.53 2.53 0.50
CA LEU A 66 -4.96 2.33 0.53
C LEU A 66 -5.62 3.40 -0.33
N GLU A 67 -6.32 2.97 -1.38
CA GLU A 67 -7.00 3.85 -2.34
C GLU A 67 -8.50 3.57 -2.33
N VAL A 68 -9.29 4.64 -2.39
CA VAL A 68 -10.77 4.56 -2.46
C VAL A 68 -11.33 5.59 -3.42
N ILE A 69 -12.36 5.18 -4.15
CA ILE A 69 -13.18 6.08 -4.97
C ILE A 69 -14.46 6.40 -4.20
N LEU A 70 -14.57 7.64 -3.72
CA LEU A 70 -15.79 8.19 -3.15
C LEU A 70 -16.65 8.76 -4.28
N THR A 71 -17.72 8.04 -4.63
CA THR A 71 -18.67 8.53 -5.63
C THR A 71 -19.65 9.48 -4.97
N ILE A 72 -19.71 10.72 -5.44
CA ILE A 72 -20.60 11.77 -4.94
C ILE A 72 -21.56 12.24 -6.05
N SER A 73 -22.64 12.92 -5.68
CA SER A 73 -23.50 13.68 -6.58
C SER A 73 -23.24 15.17 -6.42
N SER A 74 -23.41 15.95 -7.48
CA SER A 74 -23.44 17.41 -7.41
C SER A 74 -24.54 17.99 -6.49
N LYS A 75 -25.52 17.15 -6.11
CA LYS A 75 -26.61 17.49 -5.19
C LYS A 75 -26.36 17.05 -3.75
N ASP A 76 -25.28 16.30 -3.50
CA ASP A 76 -24.98 15.84 -2.16
C ASP A 76 -24.67 17.02 -1.23
N ASP A 77 -25.21 16.91 -0.02
CA ASP A 77 -24.95 17.85 1.06
C ASP A 77 -23.43 17.95 1.34
N PRO A 78 -22.85 19.16 1.32
CA PRO A 78 -21.41 19.34 1.54
C PRO A 78 -20.91 18.85 2.89
N ASP A 79 -21.73 18.88 3.94
CA ASP A 79 -21.34 18.35 5.25
C ASP A 79 -21.24 16.83 5.24
N THR A 80 -22.10 16.16 4.48
CA THR A 80 -22.04 14.72 4.24
C THR A 80 -20.76 14.32 3.51
N ILE A 81 -20.39 15.06 2.46
CA ILE A 81 -19.11 14.87 1.74
C ILE A 81 -17.94 15.08 2.70
N THR A 82 -17.98 16.15 3.50
CA THR A 82 -16.95 16.45 4.49
C THR A 82 -16.75 15.32 5.48
N ARG A 83 -17.84 14.79 6.06
CA ARG A 83 -17.78 13.67 7.01
C ARG A 83 -17.19 12.43 6.35
N ALA A 84 -17.60 12.09 5.13
CA ALA A 84 -17.07 10.93 4.41
C ALA A 84 -15.56 11.03 4.17
N ILE A 85 -15.06 12.19 3.72
CA ILE A 85 -13.61 12.42 3.53
C ILE A 85 -12.86 12.25 4.86
N ILE A 86 -13.36 12.83 5.95
CA ILE A 86 -12.73 12.70 7.28
C ILE A 86 -12.70 11.25 7.73
N SER A 87 -13.79 10.48 7.55
CA SER A 87 -13.82 9.06 7.91
C SER A 87 -12.78 8.26 7.15
N LEU A 88 -12.66 8.46 5.84
CA LEU A 88 -11.66 7.77 5.01
C LEU A 88 -10.23 8.17 5.40
N TYR A 89 -10.01 9.44 5.72
CA TYR A 89 -8.73 9.91 6.26
C TYR A 89 -8.37 9.23 7.58
N LEU A 90 -9.32 9.12 8.52
CA LEU A 90 -9.11 8.48 9.83
C LEU A 90 -8.88 6.97 9.72
N VAL A 91 -9.48 6.29 8.75
CA VAL A 91 -9.21 4.88 8.44
C VAL A 91 -7.79 4.68 7.90
N GLY A 92 -7.16 5.74 7.38
CA GLY A 92 -5.79 5.71 6.87
C GLY A 92 -5.69 5.47 5.36
N TYR A 93 -6.71 5.84 4.59
CA TYR A 93 -6.59 5.84 3.13
C TYR A 93 -5.52 6.85 2.69
N ASN A 94 -4.57 6.38 1.87
CA ASN A 94 -3.52 7.20 1.29
C ASN A 94 -4.02 8.04 0.11
N PHE A 95 -4.98 7.50 -0.65
CA PHE A 95 -5.60 8.18 -1.77
C PHE A 95 -7.12 8.16 -1.64
N ILE A 96 -7.73 9.35 -1.66
CA ILE A 96 -9.18 9.53 -1.69
C ILE A 96 -9.53 10.22 -3.00
N ILE A 97 -10.21 9.51 -3.90
CA ILE A 97 -10.64 10.02 -5.20
C ILE A 97 -12.12 10.35 -5.13
N LEU A 98 -12.44 11.63 -5.11
CA LEU A 98 -13.81 12.10 -5.21
C LEU A 98 -14.21 12.16 -6.67
N ARG A 99 -15.24 11.40 -7.07
CA ARG A 99 -15.74 11.37 -8.44
C ARG A 99 -17.24 11.65 -8.45
N VAL A 100 -17.68 12.63 -9.25
CA VAL A 100 -19.11 12.84 -9.48
C VAL A 100 -19.62 11.92 -10.58
N LYS A 101 -20.88 11.48 -10.45
CA LYS A 101 -21.59 10.78 -11.54
C LYS A 101 -22.03 11.76 -12.65
N GLU A 102 -22.19 13.03 -12.31
CA GLU A 102 -22.58 14.09 -13.23
C GLU A 102 -21.39 14.66 -14.03
N LYS A 103 -21.65 15.67 -14.88
CA LYS A 103 -20.63 16.31 -15.72
C LYS A 103 -19.56 17.07 -14.93
N HIS A 104 -19.88 17.60 -13.75
CA HIS A 104 -18.96 18.45 -12.99
C HIS A 104 -19.28 18.52 -11.49
N ILE A 105 -18.23 18.62 -10.68
CA ILE A 105 -18.30 18.90 -9.24
C ILE A 105 -18.80 20.33 -9.04
N GLY A 106 -19.77 20.52 -8.14
CA GLY A 106 -20.31 21.85 -7.85
C GLY A 106 -19.24 22.80 -7.27
N ALA A 107 -19.32 24.08 -7.59
CA ALA A 107 -18.34 25.07 -7.13
C ALA A 107 -18.27 25.16 -5.59
N MET A 108 -19.42 25.07 -4.91
CA MET A 108 -19.50 25.03 -3.45
C MET A 108 -18.81 23.79 -2.87
N GLN A 109 -19.10 22.59 -3.40
CA GLN A 109 -18.47 21.35 -2.97
C GLN A 109 -16.94 21.43 -3.14
N ARG A 110 -16.48 21.94 -4.28
CA ARG A 110 -15.06 22.15 -4.55
C ARG A 110 -14.41 23.10 -3.53
N SER A 111 -15.06 24.23 -3.24
CA SER A 111 -14.56 25.18 -2.23
C SER A 111 -14.43 24.53 -0.85
N ILE A 112 -15.46 23.80 -0.43
CA ILE A 112 -15.51 23.13 0.86
C ILE A 112 -14.46 22.02 0.98
N ILE A 113 -14.26 21.21 -0.08
CA ILE A 113 -13.20 20.20 -0.11
C ILE A 113 -11.82 20.86 0.02
N LYS A 114 -11.57 21.98 -0.68
CA LYS A 114 -10.30 22.72 -0.57
C LYS A 114 -10.07 23.26 0.83
N GLU A 115 -11.12 23.82 1.44
CA GLU A 115 -11.04 24.33 2.81
C GLU A 115 -10.81 23.20 3.83
N LEU A 116 -11.49 22.08 3.66
CA LEU A 116 -11.34 20.88 4.49
C LEU A 116 -9.88 20.38 4.48
N VAL A 117 -9.31 20.21 3.28
CA VAL A 117 -7.93 19.76 3.11
C VAL A 117 -6.95 20.71 3.79
N ARG A 118 -7.09 22.03 3.55
CA ARG A 118 -6.20 23.05 4.13
C ARG A 118 -6.28 23.15 5.66
N LYS A 119 -7.47 23.05 6.23
CA LYS A 119 -7.69 23.39 7.65
C LYS A 119 -7.74 22.18 8.58
N LYS A 120 -8.12 21.00 8.09
CA LYS A 120 -8.44 19.84 8.96
C LYS A 120 -7.67 18.56 8.64
N LEU A 121 -7.11 18.39 7.44
CA LEU A 121 -6.46 17.14 7.03
C LEU A 121 -4.94 17.31 6.95
N ILE A 122 -4.26 17.17 8.08
CA ILE A 122 -2.80 17.33 8.18
C ILE A 122 -2.10 16.36 7.23
N GLY A 123 -1.11 16.87 6.49
CA GLY A 123 -0.32 16.09 5.54
C GLY A 123 -1.12 15.59 4.34
N THR A 124 -2.29 16.19 4.05
CA THR A 124 -3.10 15.85 2.88
C THR A 124 -3.03 16.96 1.84
N GLU A 125 -2.84 16.58 0.58
CA GLU A 125 -2.73 17.49 -0.55
C GLU A 125 -3.70 17.09 -1.67
N ILE A 126 -4.12 18.08 -2.47
CA ILE A 126 -4.87 17.82 -3.72
C ILE A 126 -3.84 17.65 -4.83
N ILE A 127 -3.72 16.45 -5.37
CA ILE A 127 -2.71 16.11 -6.39
C ILE A 127 -3.25 16.11 -7.81
N SER A 128 -4.57 16.00 -7.98
CA SER A 128 -5.23 16.24 -9.26
C SER A 128 -6.63 16.80 -9.04
N GLU A 129 -7.05 17.67 -9.96
CA GLU A 129 -8.36 18.29 -9.95
C GLU A 129 -8.80 18.48 -11.40
N SER A 130 -9.85 17.77 -11.81
CA SER A 130 -10.53 17.92 -13.11
C SER A 130 -11.94 18.45 -12.90
N SER A 131 -12.75 18.59 -13.94
CA SER A 131 -14.15 19.01 -13.80
C SER A 131 -14.98 18.03 -12.96
N ASN A 132 -14.72 16.73 -13.05
CA ASN A 132 -15.50 15.65 -12.46
C ASN A 132 -14.78 14.83 -11.38
N GLU A 133 -13.50 15.14 -11.10
CA GLU A 133 -12.68 14.39 -10.16
C GLU A 133 -11.79 15.31 -9.32
N ILE A 134 -11.64 14.99 -8.03
CA ILE A 134 -10.61 15.55 -7.15
C ILE A 134 -9.88 14.38 -6.49
N LYS A 135 -8.56 14.32 -6.62
CA LYS A 135 -7.72 13.32 -5.95
C LYS A 135 -6.96 13.94 -4.80
N LEU A 136 -7.18 13.38 -3.62
CA LEU A 136 -6.45 13.71 -2.40
C LEU A 136 -5.36 12.67 -2.16
N GLN A 137 -4.19 13.11 -1.71
CA GLN A 137 -3.11 12.25 -1.24
C GLN A 137 -2.71 12.63 0.18
N THR A 138 -2.66 11.65 1.08
CA THR A 138 -2.16 11.82 2.44
C THR A 138 -0.72 11.30 2.51
N LEU A 139 0.23 12.21 2.74
CA LEU A 139 1.67 11.96 2.82
C LEU A 139 2.12 11.54 4.22
N VAL A 140 1.36 11.91 5.24
CA VAL A 140 1.61 11.54 6.64
C VAL A 140 0.40 10.75 7.12
N SER A 141 0.53 9.43 7.23
CA SER A 141 -0.54 8.63 7.83
C SER A 141 -0.71 9.06 9.28
N TYR A 142 -1.94 9.41 9.68
CA TYR A 142 -2.26 9.65 11.08
C TYR A 142 -1.72 8.46 11.89
N PRO A 143 -0.92 8.67 12.96
CA PRO A 143 -0.45 7.58 13.77
C PRO A 143 -1.69 6.80 14.21
N LYS A 144 -1.73 5.50 13.91
CA LYS A 144 -2.78 4.62 14.41
C LYS A 144 -2.92 4.93 15.89
N LEU A 145 -4.06 5.49 16.28
CA LEU A 145 -4.39 5.68 17.69
C LEU A 145 -4.46 4.27 18.27
N SER A 146 -3.35 3.82 18.83
CA SER A 146 -3.33 2.67 19.72
C SER A 146 -4.10 3.13 20.96
N VAL A 147 -5.37 2.73 21.03
CA VAL A 147 -6.12 2.67 22.28
C VAL A 147 -5.91 1.27 22.85
#